data_AF-A0A958P5H9-F1
#
_entry.id   AF-A0A958P5H9-F1
#
_cell.length_a   1.000
_cell.length_b   1.000
_cell.length_c   1.000
_cell.angle_alpha   90.00
_cell.angle_beta   90.00
_cell.angle_gamma   90.00
#
_symmetry.space_group_name_H-M   'P 1'
#
loop_
_entity.id
_entity.type
_entity.pdbx_description
1 polymer ?
#
loop_
_entity_poly.entity_id
_entity_poly.type
_entity_poly.pdbx_seq_one_letter_code
_entity_poly.pdbx_strand_id
1 'polypeptide(L)'
;MESLGILRVQNLRIGRFGGAKAQLGKSHQNLSHPHDYIRHSVKSKSRNIAEFREFYVSGLSLRQIEERTGTSKTKIRKELEKAGVVIRDFSRGCQQPPDPTRVKGSGTIPFGYTYLEGKLVVEPSE
;
A
#
# COMPACT_ATOMS: atom_id res chain seq x y z
N MET A 1 60.74 15.30 -26.81
CA MET A 1 61.54 14.08 -27.08
C MET A 1 62.47 13.90 -25.91
N GLU A 2 62.07 13.20 -24.86
CA GLU A 2 62.98 12.83 -23.76
C GLU A 2 62.72 11.38 -23.34
N SER A 3 63.78 10.61 -23.55
CA SER A 3 64.19 9.25 -23.14
C SER A 3 63.31 8.40 -22.20
N LEU A 4 63.08 7.18 -22.69
CA LEU A 4 62.84 5.93 -21.96
C LEU A 4 63.93 5.64 -20.92
N GLY A 5 63.54 5.04 -19.78
CA GLY A 5 64.47 4.49 -18.80
C GLY A 5 63.80 3.45 -17.89
N ILE A 6 63.57 2.25 -18.41
CA ILE A 6 63.25 1.05 -17.62
C ILE A 6 64.58 0.45 -17.16
N LEU A 7 64.81 0.29 -15.86
CA LEU A 7 65.81 -0.66 -15.35
C LEU A 7 65.31 -1.41 -14.12
N ARG A 8 65.55 -2.71 -14.21
CA ARG A 8 64.99 -3.84 -13.47
C ARG A 8 65.97 -4.25 -12.37
N VAL A 9 65.44 -4.46 -11.17
CA VAL A 9 65.81 -5.45 -10.12
C VAL A 9 67.31 -5.71 -9.87
N GLN A 10 67.74 -5.52 -8.61
CA GLN A 10 68.66 -6.45 -7.97
C GLN A 10 68.21 -6.79 -6.53
N ASN A 11 68.24 -8.08 -6.26
CA ASN A 11 67.85 -8.77 -5.03
C ASN A 11 68.85 -8.54 -3.91
N LEU A 12 68.36 -8.43 -2.66
CA LEU A 12 69.19 -8.65 -1.47
C LEU A 12 68.59 -9.80 -0.64
N ARG A 13 69.26 -10.96 -0.67
CA ARG A 13 69.09 -12.06 0.28
C ARG A 13 69.89 -11.71 1.54
N ILE A 14 69.32 -11.84 2.73
CA ILE A 14 70.00 -12.32 3.96
C ILE A 14 68.93 -12.87 4.92
N GLY A 15 69.22 -14.01 5.55
CA GLY A 15 68.64 -14.36 6.85
C GLY A 15 67.93 -15.70 6.94
N ARG A 16 68.69 -16.78 7.20
CA ARG A 16 68.17 -17.99 7.86
C ARG A 16 67.90 -17.65 9.33
N PHE A 17 66.68 -17.89 9.80
CA PHE A 17 66.41 -18.14 11.22
C PHE A 17 65.51 -19.37 11.33
N GLY A 18 66.03 -20.38 12.03
CA GLY A 18 65.27 -21.56 12.43
C GLY A 18 64.54 -21.34 13.74
N GLY A 19 63.56 -22.21 14.00
CA GLY A 19 63.04 -22.49 15.33
C GLY A 19 61.75 -21.77 15.70
N ALA A 20 60.63 -22.48 15.59
CA ALA A 20 59.63 -22.67 16.65
C ALA A 20 58.37 -23.29 16.04
N LYS A 21 58.04 -24.52 16.43
CA LYS A 21 56.69 -25.07 16.23
C LYS A 21 55.77 -24.39 17.24
N ALA A 22 55.20 -23.24 16.86
CA ALA A 22 54.06 -22.69 17.57
C ALA A 22 52.85 -23.59 17.30
N GLN A 23 52.36 -24.23 18.35
CA GLN A 23 51.06 -24.89 18.36
C GLN A 23 50.01 -23.81 18.08
N LEU A 24 49.57 -23.71 16.82
CA LEU A 24 48.44 -22.87 16.48
C LEU A 24 47.21 -23.52 17.13
N GLY A 25 46.79 -22.95 18.25
CA GLY A 25 45.52 -23.29 18.87
C GLY A 25 44.45 -23.29 17.80
N LYS A 26 43.60 -24.32 17.81
CA LYS A 26 42.38 -24.36 17.01
C LYS A 26 41.53 -23.18 17.44
N SER A 27 41.70 -22.03 16.78
CA SER A 27 40.73 -20.96 16.85
C SER A 27 39.44 -21.58 16.33
N HIS A 28 38.45 -21.71 17.20
CA HIS A 28 37.08 -21.91 16.77
C HIS A 28 36.76 -20.74 15.85
N GLN A 29 36.97 -20.91 14.55
CA GLN A 29 36.50 -19.98 13.55
C GLN A 29 34.99 -20.10 13.61
N ASN A 30 34.39 -19.30 14.48
CA ASN A 30 32.95 -19.09 14.47
C ASN A 30 32.63 -18.70 13.04
N LEU A 31 31.98 -19.62 12.34
CA LEU A 31 31.44 -19.44 11.01
C LEU A 31 30.69 -18.10 11.02
N SER A 32 31.31 -17.08 10.43
CA SER A 32 30.58 -15.94 9.91
C SER A 32 29.70 -16.51 8.81
N HIS A 33 28.52 -17.01 9.20
CA HIS A 33 27.50 -17.40 8.25
C HIS A 33 27.13 -16.10 7.52
N PRO A 34 27.36 -16.00 6.19
CA PRO A 34 26.81 -14.88 5.46
C PRO A 34 25.30 -14.99 5.58
N HIS A 35 24.68 -14.06 6.30
CA HIS A 35 23.23 -14.00 6.32
C HIS A 35 22.78 -13.64 4.90
N ASP A 36 21.93 -14.49 4.31
CA ASP A 36 21.26 -14.16 3.06
C ASP A 36 20.34 -12.97 3.31
N TYR A 37 20.69 -11.81 2.75
CA TYR A 37 19.86 -10.63 2.85
C TYR A 37 18.70 -10.72 1.87
N ILE A 38 17.49 -10.81 2.40
CA ILE A 38 16.28 -10.63 1.60
C ILE A 38 16.15 -9.14 1.28
N ARG A 39 16.39 -8.77 0.02
CA ARG A 39 16.14 -7.40 -0.45
C ARG A 39 14.65 -7.13 -0.49
N HIS A 40 14.13 -6.46 0.52
CA HIS A 40 12.78 -5.91 0.49
C HIS A 40 12.77 -4.58 -0.27
N SER A 41 12.16 -4.54 -1.46
CA SER A 41 11.85 -3.27 -2.12
C SER A 41 10.60 -2.69 -1.45
N VAL A 42 10.78 -1.82 -0.46
CA VAL A 42 9.64 -1.10 0.11
C VAL A 42 9.07 -0.19 -0.98
N LYS A 43 7.84 -0.46 -1.45
CA LYS A 43 7.14 0.46 -2.35
C LYS A 43 6.88 1.75 -1.59
N SER A 44 7.71 2.76 -1.83
CA SER A 44 7.58 4.05 -1.17
C SER A 44 6.28 4.73 -1.61
N LYS A 45 5.65 5.43 -0.67
CA LYS A 45 4.38 6.12 -0.90
C LYS A 45 4.45 7.14 -2.03
N SER A 46 5.58 7.83 -2.16
CA SER A 46 5.81 8.81 -3.23
C SER A 46 5.79 8.19 -4.62
N ARG A 47 6.31 6.97 -4.77
CA ARG A 47 6.32 6.25 -6.05
C ARG A 47 4.91 5.89 -6.52
N ASN A 48 4.05 5.42 -5.61
CA ASN A 48 2.66 5.10 -5.95
C ASN A 48 1.88 6.35 -6.40
N ILE A 49 2.10 7.50 -5.77
CA ILE A 49 1.44 8.76 -6.15
C ILE A 49 1.81 9.19 -7.57
N ALA A 50 3.10 9.09 -7.94
CA ALA A 50 3.56 9.42 -9.28
C ALA A 50 2.92 8.51 -10.33
N GLU A 51 2.93 7.19 -10.09
CA GLU A 51 2.31 6.20 -10.96
C GLU A 51 0.79 6.46 -11.11
N PHE A 52 0.08 6.74 -10.01
CA PHE A 52 -1.35 7.06 -10.06
C PHE A 52 -1.64 8.33 -10.85
N ARG A 53 -0.79 9.35 -10.74
CA ARG A 53 -0.93 10.60 -11.49
C ARG A 53 -0.76 10.37 -12.99
N GLU A 54 0.26 9.62 -13.40
CA GLU A 54 0.51 9.29 -14.80
C GLU A 54 -0.67 8.52 -15.41
N PHE A 55 -1.15 7.48 -14.71
CA PHE A 55 -2.31 6.73 -15.17
C PHE A 55 -3.56 7.60 -15.27
N TYR A 56 -3.79 8.49 -14.31
CA TYR A 56 -4.95 9.37 -14.33
C TYR A 56 -4.91 10.37 -15.49
N VAL A 57 -3.74 10.97 -15.76
CA VAL A 57 -3.54 11.91 -16.87
C VAL A 57 -3.71 11.22 -18.21
N SER A 58 -3.27 9.95 -18.34
CA SER A 58 -3.52 9.13 -19.54
C SER A 58 -5.01 8.85 -19.82
N GLY A 59 -5.90 9.22 -18.88
CA GLY A 59 -7.35 9.13 -19.04
C GLY A 59 -7.98 7.88 -18.42
N LEU A 60 -7.20 7.06 -17.71
CA LEU A 60 -7.73 5.89 -17.01
C LEU A 60 -8.68 6.30 -15.88
N SER A 61 -9.78 5.57 -15.76
CA SER A 61 -10.70 5.72 -14.63
C SER A 61 -10.08 5.17 -13.33
N LEU A 62 -10.54 5.65 -12.18
CA LEU A 62 -10.09 5.13 -10.87
C LEU A 62 -10.27 3.61 -10.74
N ARG A 63 -11.29 3.04 -11.42
CA ARG A 63 -11.53 1.59 -11.46
C ARG A 63 -10.46 0.84 -12.24
N GLN A 64 -10.08 1.36 -13.41
CA GLN A 64 -9.01 0.76 -14.21
C GLN A 64 -7.64 0.89 -13.53
N ILE A 65 -7.41 1.98 -12.79
CA ILE A 65 -6.18 2.15 -12.01
C ILE A 65 -6.13 1.10 -10.89
N GLU A 66 -7.23 0.86 -10.19
CA GLU A 66 -7.34 -0.20 -9.18
C GLU A 66 -7.04 -1.59 -9.78
N GLU A 67 -7.63 -1.93 -10.92
CA GLU A 67 -7.40 -3.22 -11.58
C GLU A 67 -5.92 -3.43 -11.96
N ARG A 68 -5.22 -2.35 -12.35
CA ARG A 68 -3.79 -2.42 -12.71
C ARG A 68 -2.84 -2.45 -11.52
N THR A 69 -3.15 -1.70 -10.47
CA THR A 69 -2.23 -1.50 -9.34
C THR A 69 -2.59 -2.35 -8.12
N GLY A 70 -3.77 -2.98 -8.10
CA GLY A 70 -4.30 -3.71 -6.95
C GLY A 70 -4.57 -2.82 -5.74
N THR A 71 -4.56 -1.51 -5.92
CA THR A 71 -4.76 -0.53 -4.84
C THR A 71 -6.21 -0.08 -4.84
N SER A 72 -6.86 -0.06 -3.68
CA SER A 72 -8.27 0.29 -3.58
C SER A 72 -8.58 1.69 -4.14
N LYS A 73 -9.73 1.85 -4.80
CA LYS A 73 -10.15 3.15 -5.36
C LYS A 73 -10.12 4.28 -4.34
N THR A 74 -10.50 3.99 -3.09
CA THR A 74 -10.55 4.97 -2.00
C THR A 74 -9.15 5.48 -1.64
N LYS A 75 -8.14 4.60 -1.67
CA LYS A 75 -6.76 4.98 -1.43
C LYS A 75 -6.18 5.77 -2.60
N ILE A 76 -6.42 5.33 -3.84
CA ILE A 76 -6.02 6.08 -5.05
C ILE A 76 -6.61 7.49 -5.03
N ARG A 77 -7.92 7.62 -4.73
CA ARG A 77 -8.60 8.92 -4.59
C ARG A 77 -7.91 9.82 -3.56
N LYS A 78 -7.69 9.33 -2.34
CA LYS A 78 -7.03 10.10 -1.27
C LYS A 78 -5.62 10.53 -1.65
N GLU A 79 -4.89 9.69 -2.38
CA GLU A 79 -3.53 9.99 -2.81
C GLU A 79 -3.50 11.03 -3.94
N LEU A 80 -4.43 10.96 -4.89
CA LEU A 80 -4.61 11.97 -5.93
C LEU A 80 -5.05 13.33 -5.37
N GLU A 81 -5.99 13.33 -4.42
CA GLU A 81 -6.43 14.55 -3.71
C GLU A 81 -5.27 15.21 -2.96
N LYS A 82 -4.46 14.41 -2.24
CA LYS A 82 -3.26 14.91 -1.56
C LYS A 82 -2.21 15.46 -2.52
N ALA A 83 -2.15 14.92 -3.72
CA ALA A 83 -1.28 15.43 -4.79
C ALA A 83 -1.85 16.68 -5.50
N GLY A 84 -3.02 17.17 -5.08
CA GLY A 84 -3.67 18.34 -5.67
C GLY A 84 -4.32 18.07 -7.03
N VAL A 85 -4.54 16.80 -7.39
CA VAL A 85 -5.19 16.44 -8.66
C VAL A 85 -6.71 16.56 -8.49
N VAL A 86 -7.34 17.40 -9.32
CA VAL A 86 -8.80 17.52 -9.36
C VAL A 86 -9.38 16.25 -9.98
N ILE A 87 -10.18 15.53 -9.19
CA ILE A 87 -10.82 14.30 -9.63
C ILE A 87 -12.07 14.65 -10.47
N ARG A 88 -12.17 14.07 -11.66
CA ARG A 88 -13.34 14.07 -12.54
C ARG A 88 -14.59 13.63 -11.77
N ASP A 89 -15.58 14.52 -11.72
CA ASP A 89 -16.87 14.23 -11.13
C ASP A 89 -17.72 13.41 -12.10
N PHE A 90 -17.82 12.10 -11.87
CA PHE A 90 -18.72 11.24 -12.63
C PHE A 90 -20.19 11.33 -12.16
N SER A 91 -20.46 12.03 -11.05
CA SER A 91 -21.81 12.15 -10.46
C SER A 91 -22.71 13.15 -11.18
N ARG A 92 -22.15 14.08 -11.98
CA ARG A 92 -22.94 15.14 -12.64
C ARG A 92 -23.94 14.61 -13.67
N GLY A 93 -23.81 13.37 -14.12
CA GLY A 93 -24.78 12.71 -15.00
C GLY A 93 -26.00 12.11 -14.30
N CYS A 94 -26.01 11.98 -12.97
CA CYS A 94 -27.12 11.41 -12.21
C CYS A 94 -27.98 12.47 -11.51
N GLN A 95 -27.92 13.73 -11.94
CA GLN A 95 -28.80 14.81 -11.49
C GLN A 95 -30.26 14.63 -11.96
N GLN A 96 -30.62 13.46 -12.48
CA GLN A 96 -32.02 13.13 -12.65
C GLN A 96 -32.61 12.96 -11.25
N PRO A 97 -33.61 13.76 -10.85
CA PRO A 97 -34.33 13.49 -9.62
C PRO A 97 -34.76 12.01 -9.67
N PRO A 98 -34.57 11.23 -8.60
CA PRO A 98 -35.02 9.86 -8.58
C PRO A 98 -36.49 9.86 -8.98
N ASP A 99 -36.84 9.11 -10.02
CA ASP A 99 -38.21 9.03 -10.49
C ASP A 99 -39.11 8.66 -9.30
N PRO A 100 -39.98 9.57 -8.82
CA PRO A 100 -40.76 9.34 -7.61
C PRO A 100 -41.70 8.14 -7.78
N THR A 101 -42.01 7.75 -9.02
CA THR A 101 -42.82 6.57 -9.32
C THR A 101 -42.10 5.25 -9.07
N ARG A 102 -40.76 5.27 -8.93
CA ARG A 102 -39.92 4.06 -8.79
C ARG A 102 -39.69 3.63 -7.34
N VAL A 103 -40.04 4.48 -6.39
CA VAL A 103 -40.09 4.09 -4.97
C VAL A 103 -41.47 3.51 -4.75
N LYS A 104 -41.57 2.21 -4.46
CA LYS A 104 -42.80 1.66 -3.89
C LYS A 104 -42.99 2.35 -2.53
N GLY A 105 -43.78 3.43 -2.50
CA GLY A 105 -44.25 3.98 -1.24
C GLY A 105 -44.95 2.86 -0.49
N SER A 106 -44.60 2.63 0.76
CA SER A 106 -45.47 1.86 1.63
C SER A 106 -46.80 2.60 1.65
N GLY A 107 -47.84 2.03 1.05
CA GLY A 107 -49.17 2.64 1.07
C GLY A 107 -49.52 2.98 2.51
N THR A 108 -49.97 4.21 2.76
CA THR A 108 -50.53 4.59 4.06
C THR A 108 -51.66 3.62 4.35
N ILE A 109 -51.53 2.86 5.43
CA ILE A 109 -52.57 1.92 5.87
C ILE A 109 -53.79 2.77 6.24
N PRO A 110 -54.95 2.64 5.56
CA PRO A 110 -56.10 3.54 5.77
C PRO A 110 -56.78 3.37 7.14
N PHE A 111 -56.30 2.42 7.94
CA PHE A 111 -56.72 2.18 9.31
C PHE A 111 -55.48 2.34 10.22
N GLY A 112 -55.24 3.59 10.61
CA GLY A 112 -54.48 3.89 11.82
C GLY A 112 -55.32 3.46 13.03
N TYR A 113 -54.68 2.74 13.95
CA TYR A 113 -55.12 2.37 15.29
C TYR A 113 -56.65 2.34 15.52
N THR A 114 -57.21 1.13 15.61
CA THR A 114 -58.51 0.91 16.25
C THR A 114 -58.36 1.19 17.74
N TYR A 115 -58.53 2.44 18.17
CA TYR A 115 -58.78 2.72 19.58
C TYR A 115 -60.16 2.17 19.90
N LEU A 116 -60.24 1.19 20.81
CA LEU A 116 -61.51 0.81 21.39
C LEU A 116 -61.92 1.95 22.33
N GLU A 117 -62.79 2.84 21.87
CA GLU A 117 -63.45 3.79 22.74
C GLU A 117 -64.50 3.04 23.57
N GLY A 118 -64.10 2.66 24.79
CA GLY A 118 -64.99 2.07 25.78
C GLY A 118 -64.46 2.35 27.18
N LYS A 119 -65.36 2.69 28.11
CA LYS A 119 -65.01 2.66 29.54
C LYS A 119 -65.03 1.20 29.97
N LEU A 120 -63.93 0.73 30.57
CA LEU A 120 -63.88 -0.58 31.21
C LEU A 120 -64.92 -0.58 32.34
N VAL A 121 -66.06 -1.23 32.11
CA VAL A 121 -67.05 -1.50 33.15
C VAL A 121 -66.62 -2.81 33.80
N VAL A 122 -66.02 -2.71 34.98
CA VAL A 122 -65.79 -3.89 35.83
C VAL A 122 -67.17 -4.35 36.29
N GLU A 123 -67.54 -5.59 35.94
CA GLU A 123 -68.78 -6.16 36.48
C GLU A 123 -68.71 -6.18 38.01
N PRO A 124 -69.80 -5.86 38.73
CA PRO A 124 -69.84 -6.12 40.16
C PRO A 124 -69.74 -7.62 40.36
N SER A 125 -68.68 -8.06 41.04
CA SER A 125 -68.54 -9.44 41.52
C SER A 125 -69.76 -9.81 42.38
N GLU A 126 -70.30 -11.02 42.17
CA GLU A 126 -71.43 -11.61 42.91
C GLU A 126 -71.38 -11.40 44.43
#